data_AF-A0A1D9Q1R3-F1
#
_entry.id   AF-A0A1D9Q1R3-F1
#
_cell.length_a   1.000
_cell.length_b   1.000
_cell.length_c   1.000
_cell.angle_alpha   90.00
_cell.angle_beta   90.00
_cell.angle_gamma   90.00
#
_symmetry.space_group_name_H-M   'P 1'
#
loop_
_entity.id
_entity.type
_entity.pdbx_description
1 polymer ?
#
loop_
_entity_poly.entity_id
_entity_poly.type
_entity_poly.pdbx_seq_one_letter_code
_entity_poly.pdbx_strand_id
1 'polypeptide(L)'
;MNSNNQEARILLAIEVIHKDKKLSIRKAAMLYNIPRTTLRHRMEGLPLRTETRANRHKITELEEEVIVQYILDMDLRGFPPKLKNVEDMANDILESRGAKRIGKLWAHRFVKRRIELKTRFSRVYDFQRALCEDPKLLEEWFRLVANMRAKYGILDRDFYNFDETGFIMGIICAAMVVTSAERNGRSKTVQPGNRE
;
A
#
# COMPACT_ATOMS: atom_id res chain seq x y z
N MET A 1 2.86 -21.25 -17.93
CA MET A 1 4.29 -20.89 -17.81
C MET A 1 4.99 -20.66 -19.17
N ASN A 2 4.29 -20.24 -20.24
CA ASN A 2 4.88 -20.12 -21.61
C ASN A 2 5.13 -18.68 -22.11
N SER A 3 4.76 -17.65 -21.35
CA SER A 3 4.84 -16.25 -21.80
C SER A 3 6.29 -15.75 -21.95
N ASN A 4 7.16 -16.04 -20.98
CA ASN A 4 8.53 -15.51 -20.97
C ASN A 4 9.39 -16.06 -22.12
N ASN A 5 9.14 -17.30 -22.53
CA ASN A 5 9.87 -17.91 -23.64
C ASN A 5 9.47 -17.27 -24.98
N GLN A 6 8.20 -16.90 -25.14
CA GLN A 6 7.73 -16.25 -26.36
C GLN A 6 8.26 -14.82 -26.51
N GLU A 7 8.27 -14.03 -25.42
CA GLU A 7 8.79 -12.65 -25.46
C GLU A 7 10.30 -12.60 -25.73
N ALA A 8 11.06 -13.50 -25.11
CA ALA A 8 12.50 -13.62 -25.36
C ALA A 8 12.80 -13.90 -26.84
N ARG A 9 12.01 -14.78 -27.49
CA ARG A 9 12.13 -15.07 -28.92
C ARG A 9 11.80 -13.85 -29.79
N ILE A 10 10.80 -13.05 -29.40
CA ILE A 10 10.45 -11.82 -30.12
C ILE A 10 11.60 -10.80 -30.05
N LEU A 11 12.18 -10.59 -28.88
CA LEU A 11 13.30 -9.66 -28.70
C LEU A 11 14.53 -10.09 -29.53
N LEU A 12 14.88 -11.39 -29.50
CA LEU A 12 15.96 -11.93 -30.32
C LEU A 12 15.69 -11.77 -31.83
N ALA A 13 14.45 -11.99 -32.27
CA ALA A 13 14.06 -11.81 -33.67
C ALA A 13 14.20 -10.34 -34.12
N ILE A 14 13.82 -9.38 -33.27
CA ILE A 14 13.98 -7.94 -33.54
C ILE A 14 15.47 -7.59 -33.63
N GLU A 15 16.28 -8.08 -32.68
CA GLU A 15 17.72 -7.82 -32.66
C GLU A 15 18.42 -8.34 -33.93
N VAL A 16 18.04 -9.53 -34.40
CA VAL A 16 18.60 -10.10 -35.64
C VAL A 16 18.16 -9.32 -36.88
N ILE A 17 16.92 -8.84 -36.96
CA ILE A 17 16.48 -7.98 -38.07
C ILE A 17 17.25 -6.65 -38.07
N HIS A 18 17.55 -6.09 -36.90
CA HIS A 18 18.34 -4.87 -36.80
C HIS A 18 19.81 -5.08 -37.19
N LYS A 19 20.40 -6.24 -36.85
CA LYS A 19 21.77 -6.61 -37.24
C LYS A 19 21.88 -6.94 -38.73
N ASP A 20 20.92 -7.68 -39.29
CA ASP A 20 20.88 -8.04 -40.70
C ASP A 20 19.71 -7.36 -41.41
N LYS A 21 19.97 -6.18 -41.98
CA LYS A 21 18.98 -5.38 -42.73
C LYS A 21 18.43 -6.10 -43.98
N LYS A 22 19.05 -7.19 -44.45
CA LYS A 22 18.54 -7.99 -45.57
C LYS A 22 17.52 -9.04 -45.12
N LEU A 23 17.42 -9.30 -43.82
CA LEU A 23 16.49 -10.28 -43.28
C LEU A 23 15.06 -9.74 -43.23
N SER A 24 14.17 -10.32 -44.04
CA SER A 24 12.75 -9.98 -43.99
C SER A 24 12.11 -10.41 -42.67
N ILE A 25 11.18 -9.59 -42.16
CA ILE A 25 10.29 -9.91 -41.03
C ILE A 25 9.65 -11.30 -41.18
N ARG A 26 9.32 -11.73 -42.42
CA ARG A 26 8.70 -13.05 -42.68
C ARG A 26 9.67 -14.18 -42.32
N LYS A 27 10.94 -14.01 -42.72
CA LYS A 27 11.99 -15.02 -42.55
C LYS A 27 12.41 -15.10 -41.09
N ALA A 28 12.56 -13.96 -40.41
CA ALA A 28 12.80 -13.90 -38.97
C ALA A 28 11.65 -14.55 -38.16
N ALA A 29 10.40 -14.23 -38.47
CA ALA A 29 9.24 -14.83 -37.82
C ALA A 29 9.21 -16.35 -37.95
N MET A 30 9.57 -16.89 -39.12
CA MET A 30 9.67 -18.34 -39.34
C MET A 30 10.84 -18.96 -38.56
N LEU A 31 12.02 -18.34 -38.61
CA LEU A 31 13.24 -18.83 -37.96
C LEU A 31 13.09 -18.91 -36.43
N TYR A 32 12.45 -17.89 -35.84
CA TYR A 32 12.17 -17.85 -34.41
C TYR A 32 10.82 -18.47 -34.04
N ASN A 33 10.06 -19.02 -35.01
CA ASN A 33 8.73 -19.63 -34.85
C ASN A 33 7.73 -18.74 -34.05
N ILE A 34 7.55 -17.51 -34.53
CA ILE A 34 6.68 -16.45 -33.98
C ILE A 34 5.66 -16.06 -35.06
N PRO A 35 4.39 -15.77 -34.71
CA PRO A 35 3.47 -15.17 -35.67
C PRO A 35 4.02 -13.86 -36.24
N ARG A 36 4.02 -13.74 -37.58
CA ARG A 36 4.54 -12.55 -38.29
C ARG A 36 3.86 -11.26 -37.84
N THR A 37 2.56 -11.31 -37.55
CA THR A 37 1.78 -10.16 -37.07
C THR A 37 2.29 -9.68 -35.72
N THR A 38 2.54 -10.60 -34.77
CA THR A 38 3.09 -10.27 -33.45
C THR A 38 4.47 -9.60 -33.56
N LEU A 39 5.36 -10.14 -34.40
CA LEU A 39 6.68 -9.55 -34.61
C LEU A 39 6.60 -8.14 -35.23
N ARG A 40 5.73 -7.96 -36.24
CA ARG A 40 5.48 -6.64 -36.84
C ARG A 40 4.95 -5.64 -35.81
N HIS A 41 3.93 -6.01 -35.04
CA HIS A 41 3.33 -5.12 -34.03
C HIS A 41 4.37 -4.72 -32.98
N ARG A 42 5.25 -5.64 -32.57
CA ARG A 42 6.32 -5.33 -31.61
C ARG A 42 7.36 -4.37 -32.20
N MET A 43 7.73 -4.54 -33.48
CA MET A 43 8.61 -3.60 -34.19
C MET A 43 7.99 -2.21 -34.38
N GLU A 44 6.66 -2.13 -34.52
CA GLU A 44 5.89 -0.88 -34.56
C GLU A 44 5.72 -0.25 -33.16
N GLY A 45 6.32 -0.84 -32.12
CA GLY A 45 6.34 -0.30 -30.76
C GLY A 45 5.14 -0.69 -29.89
N LEU A 46 4.28 -1.63 -30.33
CA LEU A 46 3.20 -2.08 -29.45
C LEU A 46 3.79 -2.81 -28.23
N PRO A 47 3.44 -2.39 -27.00
CA PRO A 47 3.86 -3.06 -25.76
C PRO A 47 3.23 -4.45 -25.63
N LEU A 48 3.83 -5.30 -24.81
CA LEU A 48 3.28 -6.61 -24.50
C LEU A 48 1.91 -6.43 -23.81
N ARG A 49 0.94 -7.29 -24.13
CA ARG A 49 -0.41 -7.21 -23.57
C ARG A 49 -0.42 -7.22 -22.04
N THR A 50 0.51 -7.94 -21.40
CA THR A 50 0.64 -7.99 -19.93
C THR A 50 1.24 -6.72 -19.33
N GLU A 51 2.03 -5.98 -20.11
CA GLU A 51 2.59 -4.67 -19.73
C GLU A 51 1.60 -3.53 -20.02
N THR A 52 0.63 -3.77 -20.91
CA THR A 52 -0.37 -2.78 -21.28
C THR A 52 -1.52 -2.80 -20.28
N ARG A 53 -1.89 -1.63 -19.75
CA ARG A 53 -3.09 -1.48 -18.93
C ARG A 53 -4.35 -1.88 -19.70
N ALA A 54 -5.28 -2.55 -19.03
CA ALA A 54 -6.56 -2.91 -19.64
C ALA A 54 -7.32 -1.65 -20.10
N ASN A 55 -8.09 -1.77 -21.18
CA ASN A 55 -8.89 -0.64 -21.66
C ASN A 55 -10.04 -0.33 -20.67
N ARG A 56 -10.53 0.92 -20.68
CA ARG A 56 -11.72 1.40 -19.95
C ARG A 56 -11.57 1.63 -18.44
N HIS A 57 -10.38 1.96 -17.95
CA HIS A 57 -10.29 2.55 -16.61
C HIS A 57 -10.94 3.93 -16.62
N LYS A 58 -11.80 4.18 -15.62
CA LYS A 58 -12.42 5.50 -15.42
C LYS A 58 -11.44 6.53 -14.87
N ILE A 59 -10.46 6.06 -14.09
CA ILE A 59 -9.40 6.87 -13.48
C ILE A 59 -8.10 6.62 -14.25
N THR A 60 -7.44 7.69 -14.67
CA THR A 60 -6.15 7.69 -15.35
C THR A 60 -5.03 7.25 -14.42
N GLU A 61 -3.85 6.96 -14.97
CA GLU A 61 -2.70 6.53 -14.17
C GLU A 61 -2.19 7.65 -13.24
N LEU A 62 -2.13 8.88 -13.77
CA LEU A 62 -1.77 10.07 -13.00
C LEU A 62 -2.72 10.32 -11.84
N GLU A 63 -4.03 10.17 -12.04
CA GLU A 63 -5.00 10.30 -10.96
C GLU A 63 -4.85 9.20 -9.91
N GLU A 64 -4.58 7.95 -10.33
CA GLU A 64 -4.28 6.88 -9.39
C GLU A 64 -3.01 7.19 -8.58
N GLU A 65 -1.98 7.77 -9.19
CA GLU A 65 -0.75 8.19 -8.50
C GLU A 65 -1.00 9.30 -7.48
N VAL A 66 -1.81 10.31 -7.82
CA VAL A 66 -2.20 11.36 -6.86
C VAL A 66 -2.92 10.78 -5.65
N ILE A 67 -3.82 9.82 -5.87
CA ILE A 67 -4.51 9.10 -4.78
C ILE A 67 -3.49 8.33 -3.92
N VAL A 68 -2.53 7.63 -4.54
CA VAL A 68 -1.48 6.90 -3.79
C VAL A 68 -0.67 7.87 -2.93
N GLN A 69 -0.17 8.97 -3.51
CA GLN A 69 0.63 9.96 -2.79
C GLN A 69 -0.13 10.54 -1.60
N TYR A 70 -1.41 10.89 -1.79
CA TYR A 70 -2.25 11.42 -0.72
C TYR A 70 -2.49 10.38 0.40
N ILE A 71 -2.70 9.11 0.06
CA ILE A 71 -2.83 8.03 1.05
C ILE A 71 -1.54 7.90 1.88
N LEU A 72 -0.37 7.93 1.23
CA LEU A 72 0.92 7.81 1.90
C LEU A 72 1.18 9.01 2.84
N ASP A 73 0.89 10.24 2.39
CA ASP A 73 1.01 11.44 3.22
C ASP A 73 0.08 11.38 4.46
N MET A 74 -1.17 10.96 4.29
CA MET A 74 -2.09 10.76 5.41
C MET A 74 -1.62 9.66 6.37
N ASP A 75 -1.07 8.56 5.86
CA ASP A 75 -0.54 7.46 6.67
C ASP A 75 0.67 7.91 7.52
N LEU A 76 1.55 8.72 6.93
CA LEU A 76 2.70 9.33 7.61
C LEU A 76 2.27 10.26 8.75
N ARG A 77 1.19 11.03 8.56
CA ARG A 77 0.62 11.92 9.60
C ARG A 77 -0.17 11.17 10.68
N GLY A 78 -0.32 9.84 10.56
CA GLY A 78 -1.06 9.02 11.53
C GLY A 78 -2.58 8.96 11.30
N PHE A 79 -3.05 9.42 10.13
CA PHE A 79 -4.47 9.44 9.77
C PHE A 79 -4.75 8.60 8.52
N PRO A 80 -4.39 7.31 8.49
CA PRO A 80 -4.59 6.50 7.30
C PRO A 80 -6.09 6.40 6.93
N PRO A 81 -6.43 6.55 5.64
CA PRO A 81 -7.80 6.57 5.20
C PRO A 81 -8.44 5.18 5.24
N LYS A 82 -9.76 5.14 5.40
CA LYS A 82 -10.55 3.92 5.19
C LYS A 82 -10.75 3.67 3.69
N LEU A 83 -11.09 2.43 3.32
CA LEU A 83 -11.43 2.09 1.92
C LEU A 83 -12.55 2.96 1.35
N LYS A 84 -13.54 3.32 2.18
CA LYS A 84 -14.62 4.24 1.78
C LYS A 84 -14.07 5.63 1.41
N ASN A 85 -13.16 6.17 2.23
CA ASN A 85 -12.53 7.47 1.94
C ASN A 85 -11.74 7.42 0.63
N VAL A 86 -11.06 6.30 0.34
CA VAL A 86 -10.35 6.11 -0.95
C VAL A 86 -11.33 6.05 -2.13
N GLU A 87 -12.51 5.45 -1.93
CA GLU A 87 -13.60 5.49 -2.91
C GLU A 87 -14.14 6.91 -3.10
N ASP A 88 -14.32 7.66 -2.02
CA ASP A 88 -14.79 9.05 -2.06
C ASP A 88 -13.80 9.95 -2.82
N MET A 89 -12.50 9.88 -2.50
CA MET A 89 -11.45 10.62 -3.23
C MET A 89 -11.49 10.36 -4.75
N ALA A 90 -11.68 9.10 -5.14
CA ALA A 90 -11.77 8.72 -6.54
C ALA A 90 -13.07 9.22 -7.19
N ASN A 91 -14.17 9.25 -6.46
CA ASN A 91 -15.43 9.81 -6.92
C ASN A 91 -15.36 11.34 -7.06
N ASP A 92 -14.70 12.05 -6.15
CA ASP A 92 -14.51 13.50 -6.19
C ASP A 92 -13.80 13.92 -7.48
N ILE A 93 -12.74 13.19 -7.84
CA ILE A 93 -12.02 13.39 -9.09
C ILE A 93 -12.93 13.15 -10.30
N LEU A 94 -13.75 12.09 -10.30
CA LEU A 94 -14.68 11.82 -11.40
C LEU A 94 -15.80 12.86 -11.50
N GLU A 95 -16.31 13.32 -10.36
CA GLU A 95 -17.34 14.34 -10.29
C GLU A 95 -16.85 15.67 -10.84
N SER A 96 -15.60 16.05 -10.58
CA SER A 96 -14.96 17.23 -11.19
C SER A 96 -14.93 17.21 -12.73
N ARG A 97 -15.03 16.02 -13.33
CA ARG A 97 -15.06 15.79 -14.79
C ARG A 97 -16.45 15.50 -15.33
N GLY A 98 -17.49 15.54 -14.50
CA GLY A 98 -18.85 15.14 -14.87
C GLY A 98 -18.98 13.65 -15.22
N ALA A 99 -18.07 12.80 -14.73
CA ALA A 99 -18.03 11.38 -15.02
C ALA A 99 -18.86 10.55 -14.03
N LYS A 100 -19.30 9.36 -14.46
CA LYS A 100 -20.04 8.42 -13.60
C LYS A 100 -19.16 7.83 -12.51
N ARG A 101 -19.66 7.78 -11.27
CA ARG A 101 -19.03 7.17 -10.08
C ARG A 101 -18.37 5.81 -10.33
N ILE A 102 -17.31 5.53 -9.56
CA ILE A 102 -16.62 4.24 -9.58
C ILE A 102 -17.52 3.12 -9.03
N GLY A 103 -17.14 1.87 -9.33
CA GLY A 103 -17.86 0.70 -8.81
C GLY A 103 -17.46 0.37 -7.38
N LYS A 104 -18.37 -0.25 -6.62
CA LYS A 104 -18.20 -0.63 -5.19
C LYS A 104 -16.90 -1.37 -4.84
N LEU A 105 -16.38 -2.18 -5.77
CA LEU A 105 -15.14 -2.96 -5.55
C LEU A 105 -13.87 -2.24 -6.04
N TRP A 106 -13.99 -1.01 -6.54
CA TRP A 106 -12.88 -0.30 -7.15
C TRP A 106 -11.76 -0.04 -6.13
N ALA A 107 -12.06 0.50 -4.94
CA ALA A 107 -11.06 0.78 -3.92
C ALA A 107 -10.30 -0.48 -3.48
N HIS A 108 -11.01 -1.60 -3.31
CA HIS A 108 -10.40 -2.89 -3.00
C HIS A 108 -9.44 -3.37 -4.11
N ARG A 109 -9.85 -3.26 -5.37
CA ARG A 109 -9.03 -3.65 -6.53
C ARG A 109 -7.86 -2.69 -6.77
N PHE A 110 -8.04 -1.41 -6.45
CA PHE A 110 -7.02 -0.38 -6.52
C PHE A 110 -5.89 -0.70 -5.52
N VAL A 111 -6.22 -0.91 -4.24
CA VAL A 111 -5.22 -1.29 -3.22
C VAL A 111 -4.56 -2.62 -3.55
N LYS A 112 -5.29 -3.60 -4.09
CA LYS A 112 -4.68 -4.88 -4.51
C LYS A 112 -3.69 -4.73 -5.68
N ARG A 113 -3.87 -3.73 -6.54
CA ARG A 113 -3.04 -3.50 -7.73
C ARG A 113 -1.81 -2.65 -7.43
N ARG A 114 -1.90 -1.69 -6.51
CA ARG A 114 -0.79 -0.81 -6.12
C ARG A 114 0.03 -1.48 -5.03
N ILE A 115 1.23 -1.94 -5.37
CA ILE A 115 2.13 -2.65 -4.45
C ILE A 115 2.58 -1.76 -3.28
N GLU A 116 2.49 -0.45 -3.45
CA GLU A 116 2.84 0.57 -2.46
C GLU A 116 1.83 0.61 -1.30
N LEU A 117 0.63 0.06 -1.48
CA LEU A 117 -0.47 0.15 -0.54
C LEU A 117 -0.85 -1.22 0.04
N LYS A 118 -1.30 -1.22 1.29
CA LYS A 118 -1.82 -2.41 1.96
C LYS A 118 -2.93 -2.06 2.93
N THR A 119 -3.97 -2.89 2.99
CA THR A 119 -5.00 -2.79 4.02
C THR A 119 -4.49 -3.39 5.33
N ARG A 120 -4.68 -2.67 6.44
CA ARG A 120 -4.32 -3.12 7.78
C ARG A 120 -5.40 -2.72 8.78
N PHE A 121 -5.56 -3.49 9.84
CA PHE A 121 -6.37 -3.05 10.98
C PHE A 121 -5.60 -2.00 11.78
N SER A 122 -6.22 -0.83 11.96
CA SER A 122 -5.72 0.16 12.90
C SER A 122 -6.00 -0.30 14.33
N ARG A 123 -5.08 0.03 15.24
CA ARG A 123 -5.33 0.03 16.68
C ARG A 123 -5.49 1.47 17.11
N VAL A 124 -6.45 1.70 17.99
CA VAL A 124 -6.59 2.98 18.68
C VAL A 124 -5.38 3.16 19.58
N TYR A 125 -4.73 4.31 19.46
CA TYR A 125 -3.75 4.75 20.44
C TYR A 125 -4.27 6.02 21.09
N ASP A 126 -4.23 6.03 22.41
CA ASP A 126 -4.66 7.17 23.21
C ASP A 126 -3.66 8.32 23.01
N PHE A 127 -4.15 9.45 22.50
CA PHE A 127 -3.32 10.62 22.23
C PHE A 127 -2.74 11.22 23.51
N GLN A 128 -3.50 11.24 24.60
CA GLN A 128 -3.01 11.74 25.88
C GLN A 128 -1.85 10.89 26.37
N ARG A 129 -1.91 9.58 26.14
CA ARG A 129 -0.79 8.67 26.43
C ARG A 129 0.43 8.99 25.58
N ALA A 130 0.24 9.24 24.27
CA ALA A 130 1.33 9.62 23.38
C ALA A 130 2.03 10.93 23.80
N LEU A 131 1.27 11.90 24.32
CA LEU A 131 1.83 13.17 24.81
C LEU A 131 2.59 13.03 26.14
N CYS A 132 2.18 12.07 26.98
CA CYS A 132 2.78 11.85 28.30
C CYS A 132 3.96 10.86 28.29
N GLU A 133 4.21 10.17 27.17
CA GLU A 133 5.31 9.20 27.01
C GLU A 133 6.61 9.90 26.57
N ASP A 134 7.30 10.59 27.49
CA ASP A 134 8.70 11.00 27.27
C ASP A 134 9.63 9.79 27.47
N PRO A 135 10.35 9.32 26.42
CA PRO A 135 11.21 8.15 26.53
C PRO A 135 12.25 8.26 27.65
N LYS A 136 12.80 9.46 27.89
CA LYS A 136 13.82 9.67 28.94
C LYS A 136 13.21 9.51 30.33
N LEU A 137 12.05 10.11 30.54
CA LEU A 137 11.32 10.02 31.82
C LEU A 137 10.89 8.58 32.12
N LEU A 138 10.45 7.84 31.10
CA LEU A 138 10.13 6.41 31.23
C LEU A 138 11.36 5.59 31.58
N GLU A 139 12.48 5.80 30.88
CA GLU A 139 13.73 5.08 31.14
C GLU A 139 14.25 5.33 32.57
N GLU A 140 14.27 6.59 33.00
CA GLU A 140 14.68 6.97 34.35
C GLU A 140 13.77 6.35 35.42
N TRP A 141 12.45 6.34 35.20
CA TRP A 141 11.49 5.73 36.12
C TRP A 141 11.70 4.21 36.22
N PHE A 142 11.80 3.50 35.09
CA PHE A 142 12.05 2.05 35.10
C PHE A 142 13.39 1.69 35.75
N ARG A 143 14.43 2.53 35.55
CA ARG A 143 15.72 2.37 36.22
C ARG A 143 15.59 2.52 37.74
N LEU A 144 14.81 3.50 38.20
CA LEU A 144 14.54 3.69 39.63
C LEU A 144 13.80 2.48 40.22
N VAL A 145 12.77 1.97 39.55
CA VAL A 145 12.04 0.78 39.98
C VAL A 145 12.95 -0.45 40.07
N ALA A 146 13.80 -0.66 39.07
CA ALA A 146 14.78 -1.75 39.07
C ALA A 146 15.78 -1.64 40.25
N ASN A 147 16.27 -0.43 40.53
CA ASN A 147 17.16 -0.17 41.67
C ASN A 147 16.48 -0.44 43.01
N MET A 148 15.23 0.00 43.18
CA MET A 148 14.45 -0.25 44.40
C MET A 148 14.19 -1.74 44.59
N ARG A 149 13.84 -2.45 43.51
CA ARG A 149 13.66 -3.90 43.53
C ARG A 149 14.93 -4.61 44.02
N ALA A 150 16.09 -4.23 43.49
CA ALA A 150 17.37 -4.81 43.89
C ALA A 150 17.73 -4.48 45.35
N LYS A 151 17.54 -3.23 45.77
CA LYS A 151 17.85 -2.76 47.12
C LYS A 151 17.05 -3.47 48.21
N TYR A 152 15.76 -3.72 47.96
CA TYR A 152 14.85 -4.30 48.94
C TYR A 152 14.57 -5.80 48.71
N GLY A 153 15.22 -6.43 47.71
CA GLY A 153 15.06 -7.84 47.43
C GLY A 153 13.65 -8.25 47.00
N ILE A 154 12.89 -7.34 46.37
CA ILE A 154 11.50 -7.57 45.96
C ILE A 154 11.47 -8.61 44.82
N LEU A 155 10.70 -9.67 44.98
CA LEU A 155 10.60 -10.73 43.99
C LEU A 155 9.44 -10.45 43.02
N ASP A 156 9.48 -11.04 41.82
CA ASP A 156 8.41 -10.84 40.83
C ASP A 156 7.02 -11.25 41.35
N ARG A 157 6.98 -12.23 42.26
CA ARG A 157 5.74 -12.69 42.91
C ARG A 157 5.11 -11.68 43.85
N ASP A 158 5.86 -10.67 44.27
CA ASP A 158 5.43 -9.61 45.18
C ASP A 158 4.95 -8.36 44.41
N PHE A 159 5.03 -8.37 43.07
CA PHE A 159 4.48 -7.33 42.21
C PHE A 159 3.00 -7.60 41.92
N TYR A 160 2.14 -6.73 42.42
CA TYR A 160 0.72 -6.74 42.13
C TYR A 160 0.38 -5.58 41.20
N ASN A 161 -0.31 -5.85 40.10
CA ASN A 161 -0.88 -4.79 39.27
C ASN A 161 -2.21 -4.35 39.88
N PHE A 162 -2.40 -3.04 39.99
CA PHE A 162 -3.68 -2.45 40.38
C PHE A 162 -4.06 -1.43 39.31
N ASP A 163 -5.07 -1.76 38.51
CA ASP A 163 -5.60 -0.87 37.48
C ASP A 163 -7.11 -0.73 37.60
N GLU A 164 -7.60 0.49 37.36
CA GLU A 164 -9.02 0.70 37.17
C GLU A 164 -9.38 0.40 35.71
N THR A 165 -10.31 -0.52 35.51
CA THR A 165 -10.92 -0.75 34.20
C THR A 165 -12.01 0.30 33.99
N GLY A 166 -11.64 1.44 33.38
CA GLY A 166 -12.59 2.45 32.95
C GLY A 166 -13.40 2.01 31.73
N PHE A 167 -14.71 2.21 31.75
CA PHE A 167 -15.57 2.06 30.57
C PHE A 167 -15.53 3.36 29.75
N ILE A 168 -14.95 3.31 28.55
CA ILE A 168 -14.88 4.49 27.67
C ILE A 168 -16.11 4.48 26.74
N MET A 169 -16.97 5.49 26.88
CA MET A 169 -18.10 5.70 25.97
C MET A 169 -17.63 6.47 24.71
N GLY A 170 -17.92 5.94 23.52
CA GLY A 170 -17.60 6.61 22.24
C GLY A 170 -16.33 6.16 21.52
N ILE A 171 -15.79 4.97 21.83
CA ILE A 171 -14.58 4.44 21.17
C ILE A 171 -14.79 4.29 19.65
N ILE A 172 -13.89 4.87 18.84
CA ILE A 172 -13.73 4.48 17.43
C ILE A 172 -13.11 3.08 17.42
N CYS A 173 -13.89 2.06 17.08
CA CYS A 173 -13.41 0.67 16.99
C CYS A 173 -12.22 0.54 16.03
N ALA A 174 -11.40 -0.51 16.23
CA ALA A 174 -10.39 -0.93 15.27
C ALA A 174 -11.00 -1.00 13.86
N ALA A 175 -10.43 -0.25 12.92
CA ALA A 175 -10.97 -0.12 11.58
C ALA A 175 -9.97 -0.61 10.55
N MET A 176 -10.47 -1.11 9.42
CA MET A 176 -9.61 -1.44 8.29
C MET A 176 -9.25 -0.15 7.55
N VAL A 177 -7.97 0.16 7.53
CA VAL A 177 -7.38 1.36 6.91
C VAL A 177 -6.41 0.97 5.82
N VAL A 178 -6.18 1.87 4.87
CA VAL A 178 -5.19 1.72 3.79
C VAL A 178 -3.92 2.45 4.23
N THR A 179 -2.80 1.75 4.21
CA THR A 179 -1.50 2.22 4.71
C THR A 179 -0.39 1.91 3.72
N SER A 180 0.79 2.49 3.90
CA SER A 180 1.98 2.06 3.16
C SER A 180 2.26 0.57 3.36
N ALA A 181 2.65 -0.11 2.29
CA ALA A 181 3.05 -1.51 2.33
C ALA A 181 4.28 -1.73 3.23
N GLU A 182 5.22 -0.78 3.24
CA GLU A 182 6.50 -0.83 3.96
C GLU A 182 6.37 -0.58 5.47
N ARG A 183 5.22 -0.09 5.94
CA ARG A 183 5.02 0.22 7.36
C ARG A 183 5.21 -1.03 8.23
N ASN A 184 6.07 -0.98 9.24
CA ASN A 184 6.19 -2.04 10.24
C ASN A 184 5.22 -1.79 11.41
N GLY A 185 4.47 -2.82 11.82
CA GLY A 185 3.47 -2.73 12.90
C GLY A 185 2.04 -2.39 12.46
N ARG A 186 1.14 -2.30 13.44
CA ARG A 186 -0.26 -1.88 13.23
C ARG A 186 -0.34 -0.36 13.27
N SER A 187 -1.09 0.25 12.35
CA SER A 187 -1.26 1.70 12.37
C SER A 187 -1.99 2.14 13.64
N LYS A 188 -1.47 3.18 14.29
CA LYS A 188 -2.05 3.79 15.48
C LYS A 188 -2.92 4.96 15.01
N THR A 189 -4.23 4.85 15.17
CA THR A 189 -5.14 5.99 14.96
C THR A 189 -5.22 6.80 16.24
N VAL A 190 -4.87 8.08 16.14
CA VAL A 190 -4.90 9.04 17.25
C VAL A 190 -6.35 9.36 17.61
N GLN A 191 -6.72 9.17 18.88
CA GLN A 191 -8.02 9.61 19.41
C GLN A 191 -7.83 10.78 20.38
N PRO A 192 -8.60 11.89 20.27
CA PRO A 192 -8.70 12.89 21.32
C PRO A 192 -9.28 12.19 22.56
N GLY A 193 -8.50 12.15 23.65
CA GLY A 193 -8.92 11.48 24.87
C GLY A 193 -10.08 12.22 25.54
N ASN A 194 -11.27 11.62 25.53
CA ASN A 194 -12.33 11.90 26.50
C ASN A 194 -12.29 10.77 27.52
N ARG A 195 -11.47 10.93 28.55
CA ARG A 195 -11.59 10.20 29.80
C ARG A 195 -12.14 11.20 30.82
N GLU A 196 -13.32 10.92 31.35
CA GLU A 196 -13.68 11.38 32.70
C GLU A 196 -13.00 10.48 33.72
#